data_AF-A0AAW7LEY5-F1
#
_entry.id   AF-A0AAW7LEY5-F1
#
_cell.length_a   1.000
_cell.length_b   1.000
_cell.length_c   1.000
_cell.angle_alpha   90.00
_cell.angle_beta   90.00
_cell.angle_gamma   90.00
#
_symmetry.space_group_name_H-M   'P 1'
#
loop_
_entity.id
_entity.type
_entity.pdbx_description
1 polymer ?
#
loop_
_entity_poly.entity_id
_entity_poly.type
_entity_poly.pdbx_seq_one_letter_code
_entity_poly.pdbx_strand_id
1 'polypeptide(L)' 'MSSIVMIRLLKTSILLGLCLIVTGHVLIVSSYFTSEYGIKGIITAAACIAIGVFLSLPTKIYLTILLMEAEKRYLKSQ' A
#
# COMPACT_ATOMS: atom_id res chain seq x y z
N MET A 1 -16.18 -13.21 -10.34
CA MET A 1 -15.33 -13.51 -9.17
C MET A 1 -15.89 -12.74 -7.98
N SER A 2 -16.08 -13.40 -6.84
CA SER A 2 -16.89 -12.84 -5.72
C SER A 2 -16.27 -11.53 -5.20
N SER A 3 -17.04 -10.43 -5.24
CA SER A 3 -16.60 -9.07 -4.89
C SER A 3 -15.92 -8.97 -3.52
N ILE A 4 -16.27 -9.89 -2.61
CA ILE A 4 -15.64 -10.06 -1.29
C ILE A 4 -14.13 -10.38 -1.38
N VAL A 5 -13.72 -11.22 -2.33
CA VAL A 5 -12.31 -11.63 -2.47
C VAL A 5 -11.44 -10.45 -2.90
N MET A 6 -11.99 -9.62 -3.81
CA MET A 6 -11.32 -8.41 -4.28
C MET A 6 -11.16 -7.39 -3.15
N ILE A 7 -12.23 -7.14 -2.37
CA ILE A 7 -12.18 -6.27 -1.19
C ILE A 7 -11.17 -6.78 -0.15
N ARG A 8 -11.11 -8.10 0.09
CA ARG A 8 -10.10 -8.68 0.98
C ARG A 8 -8.69 -8.45 0.48
N LEU A 9 -8.42 -8.72 -0.80
CA LEU A 9 -7.10 -8.50 -1.42
C LEU A 9 -6.65 -7.04 -1.33
N LEU A 10 -7.58 -6.11 -1.54
CA LEU A 10 -7.36 -4.66 -1.39
C LEU A 10 -7.03 -4.30 0.06
N LYS A 11 -7.76 -4.84 1.03
CA LYS A 11 -7.51 -4.59 2.46
C LYS A 11 -6.18 -5.19 2.92
N THR A 12 -5.83 -6.38 2.46
CA THR A 12 -4.53 -7.00 2.76
C THR A 12 -3.38 -6.26 2.09
N SER A 13 -3.56 -5.76 0.86
CA SER A 13 -2.58 -4.93 0.15
C SER A 13 -2.21 -3.66 0.91
N ILE A 14 -3.22 -2.94 1.44
CA ILE A 14 -2.98 -1.76 2.30
C ILE A 14 -2.18 -2.14 3.53
N LEU A 15 -2.59 -3.21 4.23
CA LEU A 15 -1.91 -3.63 5.45
C LEU A 15 -0.45 -4.00 5.17
N LEU A 16 -0.21 -4.71 4.07
CA LEU A 16 1.13 -5.14 3.64
C LEU A 16 1.98 -3.94 3.22
N GLY A 17 1.41 -2.96 2.50
CA GLY A 17 2.07 -1.71 2.14
C GLY A 17 2.43 -0.85 3.37
N LEU A 18 1.54 -0.77 4.36
CA LEU A 18 1.81 -0.06 5.62
C LEU A 18 2.94 -0.74 6.41
N CYS A 19 2.91 -2.07 6.51
CA CYS A 19 3.97 -2.85 7.14
C CYS A 19 5.33 -2.64 6.44
N LEU A 20 5.38 -2.58 5.11
CA LEU A 20 6.59 -2.30 4.34
C LEU A 20 7.14 -0.89 4.61
N ILE A 21 6.28 0.13 4.69
CA ILE A 21 6.69 1.50 5.02
C ILE A 21 7.28 1.56 6.43
N VAL A 22 6.60 0.96 7.42
CA VAL A 22 7.11 0.88 8.80
C VAL A 22 8.44 0.16 8.85
N THR A 23 8.58 -0.96 8.14
CA THR A 23 9.83 -1.72 8.06
C THR A 23 10.97 -0.89 7.45
N GLY A 24 10.72 -0.17 6.35
CA GLY A 24 11.70 0.71 5.73
C GLY A 24 12.13 1.87 6.64
N HIS A 25 11.18 2.45 7.38
CA HIS A 25 11.48 3.50 8.35
C HIS A 25 12.28 2.96 9.56
N VAL A 26 11.93 1.78 10.05
CA VAL A 26 12.67 1.10 11.13
C VAL A 26 14.10 0.76 10.69
N LEU A 27 14.31 0.43 9.42
CA LEU A 27 15.63 0.15 8.86
C LEU A 27 16.51 1.40 8.76
N ILE A 28 15.93 2.57 8.47
CA ILE A 28 16.65 3.86 8.44
C ILE A 28 16.98 4.35 9.84
N VAL A 29 16.03 4.24 10.78
CA VAL A 29 16.21 4.71 12.17
C VAL A 29 17.08 3.77 12.99
N SER A 30 17.10 2.47 12.65
CA SER A 30 18.06 1.50 13.20
C SER A 30 19.41 1.73 12.53
N SER A 31 20.09 2.80 12.95
CA SER A 31 21.40 3.23 12.45
C SER A 31 22.49 2.13 12.53
N TYR A 32 22.23 1.03 13.26
CA TYR A 32 23.03 -0.20 13.25
C TYR A 32 23.16 -0.85 11.87
N PHE A 33 22.11 -0.83 11.03
CA PHE A 33 22.15 -1.40 9.68
C PHE A 33 22.95 -0.53 8.70
N THR A 34 22.96 0.79 8.90
CA THR A 34 23.74 1.73 8.08
C THR A 34 25.25 1.59 8.31
N SER A 35 25.71 1.17 9.49
CA SER A 35 27.14 1.02 9.74
C SER A 35 27.76 -0.16 8.99
N GLU A 36 26.98 -1.23 8.74
CA GLU A 36 27.46 -2.44 8.06
C GLU A 36 27.20 -2.40 6.54
N TYR A 37 26.04 -1.87 6.13
CA TYR A 37 25.62 -1.84 4.72
C TYR A 37 25.72 -0.45 4.04
N GLY A 38 26.02 0.61 4.81
CA GLY A 38 26.23 1.97 4.30
C GLY A 38 25.12 2.44 3.37
N ILE A 39 25.53 2.89 2.18
CA ILE A 39 24.67 3.41 1.11
C ILE A 39 23.67 2.36 0.61
N LYS A 40 24.04 1.07 0.62
CA LYS A 40 23.14 -0.01 0.16
C LYS A 40 21.93 -0.19 1.08
N GLY A 41 22.11 0.05 2.39
CA GLY A 41 21.01 0.02 3.36
C GLY A 41 19.99 1.12 3.09
N ILE A 42 20.46 2.32 2.77
CA ILE A 42 19.62 3.49 2.44
C ILE A 42 18.81 3.22 1.16
N ILE A 43 19.46 2.70 0.10
CA ILE A 43 18.78 2.38 -1.16
C ILE A 43 17.70 1.32 -0.95
N THR A 44 17.99 0.28 -0.15
CA THR A 44 17.02 -0.78 0.17
C THR A 44 15.83 -0.24 0.95
N ALA A 45 16.07 0.64 1.94
CA ALA A 45 14.99 1.25 2.70
C ALA A 45 14.12 2.16 1.84
N ALA A 46 14.73 3.00 0.99
CA ALA A 46 14.03 3.85 0.05
C ALA A 46 13.18 3.03 -0.94
N ALA A 47 13.72 1.93 -1.46
CA ALA A 47 12.98 1.01 -2.33
C ALA A 47 11.79 0.36 -1.61
N CYS A 48 11.97 -0.06 -0.36
CA CYS A 48 10.91 -0.67 0.46
C CYS A 48 9.75 0.32 0.70
N ILE A 49 10.07 1.58 1.02
CA ILE A 49 9.08 2.65 1.19
C ILE A 49 8.38 2.94 -0.14
N ALA A 50 9.14 3.07 -1.24
CA ALA A 50 8.58 3.31 -2.57
C ALA A 50 7.61 2.19 -3.01
N ILE A 51 7.97 0.93 -2.78
CA ILE A 51 7.11 -0.23 -3.06
C ILE A 51 5.86 -0.21 -2.18
N GLY A 52 6.00 0.10 -0.88
CA GLY A 52 4.85 0.18 0.03
C GLY A 52 3.83 1.26 -0.35
N VAL A 53 4.32 2.41 -0.82
CA VAL A 53 3.47 3.49 -1.35
C VAL A 53 2.87 3.10 -2.70
N PHE A 54 3.65 2.47 -3.60
CA PHE A 54 3.18 2.01 -4.91
C PHE A 54 2.04 1.00 -4.79
N LEU A 55 2.12 0.07 -3.82
CA LEU A 55 1.07 -0.93 -3.57
C LEU A 55 -0.22 -0.31 -2.99
N SER A 56 -0.14 0.87 -2.38
CA SER A 56 -1.28 1.58 -1.79
C SER A 56 -2.12 2.36 -2.81
N LEU A 57 -1.51 2.80 -3.91
CA LEU A 57 -2.16 3.53 -5.02
C LEU A 57 -3.29 2.75 -5.73
N PRO A 58 -3.11 1.50 -6.19
CA PRO A 58 -4.17 0.75 -6.87
C PRO A 58 -5.38 0.52 -5.95
N THR A 59 -5.15 0.45 -4.63
CA THR A 59 -6.24 0.29 -3.67
C THR A 59 -7.15 1.52 -3.58
N LYS A 60 -6.56 2.72 -3.63
CA LYS A 60 -7.35 3.97 -3.64
C LYS A 60 -8.14 4.15 -4.93
N ILE A 61 -7.56 3.83 -6.07
CA ILE A 61 -8.25 3.93 -7.38
C ILE A 61 -9.44 2.97 -7.41
N TYR A 62 -9.27 1.74 -6.92
CA TYR A 62 -10.34 0.75 -6.92
C TYR A 62 -11.53 1.16 -6.05
N LEU A 63 -11.28 1.70 -4.86
CA LEU A 63 -12.35 2.15 -3.97
C LEU A 63 -13.15 3.31 -4.58
N THR A 64 -12.49 4.23 -5.28
CA THR A 64 -13.16 5.30 -6.03
C THR A 64 -14.08 4.77 -7.12
N ILE A 65 -13.62 3.79 -7.91
CA ILE A 65 -14.45 3.17 -8.95
C ILE A 65 -15.67 2.48 -8.33
N LEU A 66 -15.48 1.75 -7.23
CA LEU A 66 -16.56 1.07 -6.53
C LEU A 66 -17.61 2.06 -5.98
N LEU A 67 -17.16 3.18 -5.40
CA LEU A 67 -18.02 4.26 -4.92
C LEU A 67 -18.82 4.89 -6.06
N MET A 68 -18.16 5.20 -7.18
CA MET A 68 -18.80 5.79 -8.36
C MET A 68 -19.86 4.84 -8.95
N GLU A 69 -19.63 3.53 -8.91
CA GLU A 69 -20.60 2.55 -9.37
C GLU A 69 -21.79 2.40 -8.41
N ALA A 70 -21.56 2.47 -7.09
CA ALA A 70 -22.63 2.48 -6.09
C ALA A 70 -23.52 3.75 -6.21
N GLU A 71 -22.90 4.90 -6.44
CA GLU A 71 -23.59 6.18 -6.63
C GLU A 71 -24.47 6.16 -7.90
N LYS A 72 -23.96 5.62 -9.01
CA LYS A 72 -24.75 5.43 -10.25
C LYS A 72 -25.97 4.54 -10.05
N ARG A 73 -25.88 3.52 -9.20
CA ARG A 73 -27.02 2.62 -8.90
C ARG A 73 -28.07 3.35 -8.07
N TYR A 74 -27.64 4.11 -7.07
CA TYR A 74 -28.54 4.92 -6.23
C TYR A 74 -29.32 5.94 -7.06
N LEU A 75 -28.65 6.65 -7.97
CA LEU A 75 -29.28 7.64 -8.86
C LEU A 75 -30.25 7.04 -9.87
N LYS A 76 -30.11 5.75 -10.24
CA LYS A 76 -31.01 5.08 -11.20
C LYS A 76 -32.27 4.51 -10.56
N SER A 77 -32.26 4.35 -9.23
CA SER A 77 -33.42 3.92 -8.43
C SER A 77 -34.28 5.07 -7.91
N GLN A 78 -33.86 6.31 -8.17
CA GLN A 78 -34.61 7.54 -7.89
C GLN A 78 -35.22 8.07 -9.19
#